data_AF-A0A7C1HVG5-F1
#
_entry.id   AF-A0A7C1HVG5-F1
#
_cell.length_a   1.000
_cell.length_b   1.000
_cell.length_c   1.000
_cell.angle_alpha   90.00
_cell.angle_beta   90.00
_cell.angle_gamma   90.00
#
_symmetry.space_group_name_H-M   'P 1'
#
loop_
_entity.id
_entity.type
_entity.pdbx_description
1 polymer ?
#
loop_
_entity_poly.entity_id
_entity_poly.type
_entity_poly.pdbx_seq_one_letter_code
_entity_poly.pdbx_strand_id
1 'polypeptide(L)' 'IAAASILAKVHRDRIMREIACKFPLYGFEKHKGYGTKAHMEAICKHGACEIHRKSFEPVKSFLNQ' A
#
# COMPACT_ATOMS: atom_id res chain seq x y z
N ILE A 1 -15.87 15.70 -14.62
CA ILE A 1 -14.77 15.39 -13.67
C ILE A 1 -15.19 14.31 -12.65
N ALA A 2 -16.36 14.43 -12.00
CA ALA A 2 -16.83 13.45 -10.99
C ALA A 2 -16.87 11.99 -11.48
N ALA A 3 -17.32 11.72 -12.71
CA ALA A 3 -17.34 10.35 -13.24
C ALA A 3 -15.93 9.73 -13.33
N ALA A 4 -14.92 10.50 -13.72
CA ALA A 4 -13.55 10.03 -13.85
C ALA A 4 -12.91 9.71 -12.48
N SER A 5 -13.18 10.52 -11.45
CA SER A 5 -12.65 10.29 -10.10
C SER A 5 -13.26 9.02 -9.46
N ILE A 6 -14.53 8.75 -9.71
CA ILE A 6 -15.20 7.52 -9.26
C ILE A 6 -14.56 6.29 -9.93
N LEU A 7 -14.42 6.32 -11.26
CA LEU A 7 -13.79 5.21 -12.00
C LEU A 7 -12.36 4.96 -11.52
N ALA A 8 -11.56 6.01 -11.35
CA ALA A 8 -10.20 5.90 -10.85
C ALA A 8 -10.13 5.26 -9.45
N LYS A 9 -11.02 5.68 -8.54
CA LYS A 9 -11.06 5.14 -7.17
C LYS A 9 -11.48 3.67 -7.14
N VAL A 10 -12.55 3.30 -7.84
CA VAL A 10 -13.04 1.92 -7.89
C VAL A 10 -11.97 1.00 -8.49
N HIS A 11 -11.32 1.45 -9.56
CA HIS A 11 -10.25 0.69 -10.19
C HIS A 11 -9.05 0.50 -9.24
N ARG A 12 -8.61 1.57 -8.56
CA ARG A 12 -7.50 1.50 -7.60
C ARG A 12 -7.80 0.55 -6.43
N ASP A 13 -9.03 0.57 -5.93
CA ASP A 13 -9.45 -0.29 -4.82
C ASP A 13 -9.56 -1.77 -5.21
N ARG A 14 -9.81 -2.06 -6.48
CA ARG A 14 -9.75 -3.43 -7.01
C ARG A 14 -8.31 -3.93 -7.06
N ILE A 15 -7.40 -3.13 -7.64
CA ILE A 15 -5.96 -3.45 -7.72
C ILE A 15 -5.38 -3.71 -6.32
N MET A 16 -5.74 -2.91 -5.31
CA MET A 16 -5.25 -3.11 -3.95
C MET A 16 -5.75 -4.40 -3.29
N ARG A 17 -6.94 -4.87 -3.64
CA ARG A 17 -7.45 -6.18 -3.18
C ARG A 17 -6.71 -7.34 -3.84
N GLU A 18 -6.45 -7.25 -5.15
CA GLU A 18 -5.67 -8.27 -5.88
C GLU A 18 -4.24 -8.36 -5.34
N ILE A 19 -3.64 -7.21 -5.02
CA ILE A 19 -2.33 -7.13 -4.38
C ILE A 19 -2.34 -7.71 -2.96
N ALA A 20 -3.40 -7.47 -2.18
CA ALA A 20 -3.52 -8.06 -0.85
C ALA A 20 -3.48 -9.59 -0.88
N CYS A 21 -4.04 -10.22 -1.92
CA CYS A 21 -3.93 -11.67 -2.09
C CYS A 21 -2.48 -12.13 -2.32
N LYS A 22 -1.65 -11.31 -3.00
CA LYS A 22 -0.22 -11.61 -3.20
C LYS A 22 0.63 -11.28 -1.98
N PHE A 23 0.24 -10.26 -1.22
CA PHE A 23 0.96 -9.75 -0.05
C PHE A 23 0.03 -9.67 1.17
N PRO A 24 -0.44 -10.81 1.71
CA PRO A 24 -1.47 -10.83 2.75
C PRO A 24 -1.02 -10.21 4.07
N LEU A 25 0.29 -10.15 4.31
CA LEU A 25 0.89 -9.65 5.55
C LEU A 25 0.77 -8.13 5.72
N TYR A 26 0.49 -7.40 4.64
CA TYR A 26 0.52 -5.94 4.65
C TYR A 26 -0.86 -5.31 4.87
N GLY A 27 -1.96 -6.01 4.60
CA GLY A 27 -3.32 -5.50 4.81
C GLY A 27 -3.83 -4.49 3.76
N PHE A 28 -3.29 -4.54 2.52
CA PHE A 28 -3.63 -3.61 1.43
C PHE A 28 -5.14 -3.52 1.13
N GLU A 29 -5.91 -4.56 1.40
CA GLU A 29 -7.35 -4.59 1.25
C GLU A 29 -8.08 -3.64 2.19
N LYS A 30 -7.50 -3.31 3.35
CA LYS A 30 -8.11 -2.39 4.34
C LYS A 30 -7.71 -0.95 4.07
N HIS A 31 -6.41 -0.68 3.99
CA HIS A 31 -5.90 0.69 3.91
C HIS A 31 -5.44 1.10 2.51
N LYS A 32 -5.59 0.27 1.47
CA LYS A 32 -5.34 0.64 0.05
C LYS A 32 -3.94 1.22 -0.21
N GLY A 33 -2.96 0.84 0.60
CA GLY A 33 -1.59 1.33 0.52
C GLY A 33 -1.32 2.68 1.21
N TYR A 34 -2.30 3.28 1.88
CA TYR A 34 -2.07 4.44 2.75
C TYR A 34 -1.19 4.06 3.95
N GLY A 35 -0.35 4.98 4.42
CA GLY A 35 0.59 4.82 5.53
C GLY A 35 -0.08 4.81 6.91
N THR A 36 -1.03 3.89 7.12
CA THR A 36 -1.66 3.69 8.42
C THR A 36 -0.69 3.02 9.40
N LYS A 37 -0.97 3.11 10.71
CA LYS A 37 -0.16 2.44 11.74
C LYS A 37 0.03 0.94 11.45
N ALA A 38 -1.05 0.24 11.11
CA ALA A 38 -1.02 -1.18 10.75
C ALA A 38 -0.09 -1.46 9.56
N HIS A 39 -0.09 -0.58 8.55
CA HIS A 39 0.77 -0.73 7.38
C HIS A 39 2.25 -0.50 7.74
N MET A 40 2.55 0.53 8.55
CA MET A 40 3.91 0.80 9.00
C MET A 40 4.45 -0.34 9.87
N GLU A 41 3.62 -0.92 10.75
CA GLU A 41 3.97 -2.10 11.53
C GLU A 41 4.27 -3.31 10.65
N ALA A 42 3.47 -3.54 9.60
CA ALA A 42 3.72 -4.61 8.65
C ALA A 42 5.04 -4.41 7.88
N ILE A 43 5.32 -3.17 7.44
CA ILE A 43 6.59 -2.83 6.78
C ILE A 43 7.78 -3.03 7.74
N CYS A 44 7.64 -2.65 9.01
CA CYS A 44 8.68 -2.83 10.01
C CYS A 44 8.94 -4.33 10.29
N LYS A 45 7.89 -5.16 10.33
CA LYS A 45 7.99 -6.61 10.60
C LYS A 45 8.45 -7.44 9.40
N HIS A 46 8.05 -7.06 8.18
CA HIS A 46 8.25 -7.88 6.98
C HIS A 46 9.13 -7.22 5.92
N GLY A 47 9.60 -6.00 6.16
CA GLY A 47 10.30 -5.18 5.17
C GLY A 47 9.35 -4.50 4.18
N ALA A 48 9.90 -3.70 3.27
CA ALA A 48 9.11 -3.11 2.18
C ALA A 48 9.06 -4.06 0.97
N CYS A 49 7.85 -4.43 0.52
CA CYS A 49 7.69 -5.22 -0.70
C CYS A 49 7.83 -4.40 -2.00
N GLU A 50 7.91 -5.09 -3.15
CA GLU A 50 8.20 -4.52 -4.47
C GLU A 50 7.29 -3.37 -4.90
N ILE A 51 6.02 -3.40 -4.49
CA ILE A 51 5.03 -2.38 -4.85
C ILE A 51 5.11 -1.11 -3.98
N HIS A 52 5.94 -1.12 -2.92
CA HIS A 52 6.15 0.07 -2.11
C HIS A 52 6.97 1.10 -2.88
N ARG A 53 6.55 2.35 -2.74
CA ARG A 53 7.29 3.49 -3.30
C ARG A 53 8.48 3.79 -2.41
N LYS A 54 9.64 3.24 -2.77
CA LYS A 54 10.91 3.36 -2.03
C LYS A 54 11.36 4.81 -1.79
N SER A 55 10.89 5.75 -2.62
CA SER A 55 11.19 7.18 -2.49
C SER A 55 10.33 7.90 -1.45
N PHE A 56 9.22 7.31 -0.99
CA PHE A 56 8.34 7.94 -0.01
C PHE A 56 8.77 7.61 1.42
N GLU A 57 8.73 8.61 2.29
CA GLU A 57 8.74 8.37 3.73
C GLU A 57 7.43 7.67 4.14
N PRO A 58 7.47 6.68 5.07
CA PRO A 58 8.63 6.23 5.85
C PRO A 58 9.45 5.10 5.20
N VAL A 59 9.05 4.61 4.02
CA VAL A 59 9.70 3.46 3.34
C VAL A 59 11.17 3.75 3.05
N LYS A 60 11.49 4.97 2.63
CA LYS A 60 12.86 5.41 2.37
C LYS A 60 13.76 5.27 3.62
N SER A 61 13.27 5.69 4.78
CA SER A 61 14.00 5.55 6.04
C SER A 61 14.23 4.08 6.43
N PHE A 62 13.26 3.20 6.18
CA PHE A 62 13.40 1.76 6.44
C PHE A 62 14.37 1.04 5.48
N LEU A 63 14.59 1.56 4.28
CA LEU A 63 15.51 0.96 3.29
C LEU A 63 16.96 1.45 3.43
N ASN A 64 17.17 2.58 4.11
CA ASN A 64 18.49 3.19 4.33
C ASN A 64 19.04 2.90 5.73
N GLN A 65 18.43 1.98 6.47
CA GLN A 65 18.94 1.41 7.72
C GLN A 65 19.61 0.07 7.44
#